data_AF-A0A969LKZ2-F1
#
_entry.id   AF-A0A969LKZ2-F1
#
_cell.length_a   1.000
_cell.length_b   1.000
_cell.length_c   1.000
_cell.angle_alpha   90.00
_cell.angle_beta   90.00
_cell.angle_gamma   90.00
#
_symmetry.space_group_name_H-M   'P 1'
#
loop_
_entity.id
_entity.type
_entity.pdbx_description
1 polymer ?
#
loop_
_entity_poly.entity_id
_entity_poly.type
_entity_poly.pdbx_seq_one_letter_code
_entity_poly.pdbx_strand_id
1 'polypeptide(L)'
;MLKLLSSIFLILLTAFCNAQGSWDIGYLNVDSISKGHLGKIVRIDFKSTNAWISPDGQRHIRSFVGTKDTASLTIDTTLLILAERRKIYVDHGGYSDQYLECISCKNESLFIYDAMIVSLDDQTIQFQLDIEIKRPGQLLKKETKSLRIDRNKLDGVMYKL
;
A
#
# COMPACT_ATOMS: atom_id res chain seq x y z
N MET A 1 44.72 15.97 27.55
CA MET A 1 44.54 14.78 26.67
C MET A 1 43.12 14.20 26.71
N LEU A 2 42.48 14.10 27.89
CA LEU A 2 41.11 13.55 28.01
C LEU A 2 40.06 14.28 27.15
N LYS A 3 40.13 15.61 27.04
CA LYS A 3 39.22 16.42 26.21
C LYS A 3 39.37 16.19 24.70
N LEU A 4 40.55 15.78 24.24
CA LEU A 4 40.79 15.50 22.82
C LEU A 4 40.23 14.12 22.44
N LEU A 5 40.41 13.14 23.33
CA LEU A 5 39.84 11.80 23.22
C LEU A 5 38.30 11.82 23.21
N SER A 6 37.68 12.64 24.07
CA SER A 6 36.21 12.78 24.08
C SER A 6 35.64 13.39 22.80
N SER A 7 36.35 14.34 22.18
CA SER A 7 35.92 14.97 20.93
C SER A 7 36.04 14.03 19.73
N ILE A 8 37.11 13.21 19.68
CA ILE A 8 37.29 12.19 18.64
C ILE A 8 36.21 11.11 18.75
N PHE A 9 35.85 10.72 19.98
CA PHE A 9 34.78 9.74 20.22
C PHE A 9 33.40 10.25 19.77
N LEU A 10 33.10 11.55 19.96
CA LEU A 10 31.84 12.14 19.52
C LEU A 10 31.72 12.21 17.99
N ILE A 11 32.83 12.49 17.29
CA ILE A 11 32.88 12.54 15.82
C ILE A 11 32.72 11.13 15.21
N LEU A 12 33.28 10.10 15.86
CA LEU A 12 33.08 8.71 15.42
C LEU A 12 31.62 8.26 15.60
N LEU A 13 30.95 8.65 16.69
CA LEU A 13 29.54 8.28 16.93
C LEU A 13 28.57 8.87 15.90
N THR A 14 28.81 10.07 15.39
CA THR A 14 27.93 10.69 14.39
C THR A 14 28.20 10.21 12.97
N ALA A 15 29.40 9.72 12.67
CA ALA A 15 29.76 9.18 11.35
C ALA A 15 29.06 7.85 11.01
N PHE A 16 28.51 7.14 12.01
CA PHE A 16 27.77 5.88 11.81
C PHE A 16 26.24 6.06 11.82
N CYS A 17 25.73 7.27 12.08
CA CYS A 17 24.30 7.54 12.01
C CYS A 17 23.87 7.83 10.56
N ASN A 18 23.95 6.83 9.69
CA ASN A 18 23.16 6.84 8.47
C ASN A 18 21.72 6.50 8.87
N ALA A 19 20.86 7.52 8.98
CA ALA A 19 19.41 7.30 8.95
C ALA A 19 19.04 6.83 7.55
N GLN A 20 19.27 5.54 7.26
CA GLN A 20 18.73 4.90 6.07
C GLN A 20 17.30 4.50 6.39
N GLY A 21 16.37 5.26 5.85
CA GLY A 21 15.03 4.78 5.60
C GLY A 21 15.04 3.40 4.97
N SER A 22 14.44 2.42 5.64
CA SER A 22 14.18 1.12 5.00
C SER A 22 12.98 1.26 4.10
N TRP A 23 13.16 0.94 2.82
CA TRP A 23 12.10 0.77 1.84
C TRP A 23 12.01 -0.72 1.52
N ASP A 24 10.95 -1.40 1.97
CA ASP A 24 10.69 -2.81 1.65
C ASP A 24 9.48 -2.98 0.71
N ILE A 25 9.11 -1.90 0.01
CA ILE A 25 7.96 -1.82 -0.87
C ILE A 25 8.38 -1.50 -2.31
N GLY A 26 7.96 -2.36 -3.23
CA GLY A 26 8.04 -2.18 -4.67
C GLY A 26 6.70 -1.75 -5.24
N TYR A 27 6.73 -1.14 -6.43
CA TYR A 27 5.53 -0.70 -7.14
C TYR A 27 5.50 -1.27 -8.56
N LEU A 28 4.33 -1.72 -9.00
CA LEU A 28 4.07 -2.19 -10.34
C LEU A 28 2.89 -1.42 -10.92
N ASN A 29 3.14 -0.64 -11.97
CA ASN A 29 2.09 0.05 -12.71
C ASN A 29 1.08 -0.97 -13.27
N VAL A 30 -0.22 -0.63 -13.25
CA VAL A 30 -1.29 -1.50 -13.74
C VAL A 30 -1.03 -2.03 -15.16
N ASP A 31 -0.45 -1.22 -16.06
CA ASP A 31 -0.19 -1.62 -17.44
C ASP A 31 0.93 -2.67 -17.56
N SER A 32 1.84 -2.70 -16.58
CA SER A 32 2.93 -3.69 -16.52
C SER A 32 2.51 -5.02 -15.90
N ILE A 33 1.29 -5.11 -15.34
CA ILE A 33 0.78 -6.35 -14.74
C ILE A 33 0.46 -7.36 -15.86
N SER A 34 1.19 -8.47 -15.85
CA SER A 34 1.10 -9.57 -16.80
C SER A 34 0.90 -10.92 -16.10
N LYS A 35 0.67 -11.99 -16.87
CA LYS A 35 0.49 -13.37 -16.35
C LYS A 35 1.63 -13.87 -15.47
N GLY A 36 2.85 -13.33 -15.61
CA GLY A 36 3.98 -13.64 -14.71
C GLY A 36 3.81 -13.14 -13.27
N HIS A 37 2.74 -12.40 -12.98
CA HIS A 37 2.42 -11.87 -11.65
C HIS A 37 1.27 -12.63 -10.97
N LEU A 38 0.70 -13.64 -11.62
CA LEU A 38 -0.32 -14.49 -11.00
C LEU A 38 0.23 -15.18 -9.76
N GLY A 39 -0.58 -15.26 -8.70
CA GLY A 39 -0.19 -15.80 -7.39
C GLY A 39 0.64 -14.84 -6.53
N LYS A 40 1.04 -13.66 -7.02
CA LYS A 40 1.74 -12.67 -6.20
C LYS A 40 0.77 -12.00 -5.22
N ILE A 41 1.24 -11.85 -3.99
CA ILE A 41 0.58 -11.06 -2.94
C ILE A 41 0.98 -9.60 -3.12
N VAL A 42 -0.02 -8.73 -3.20
CA VAL A 42 0.14 -7.32 -3.47
C VAL A 42 -0.85 -6.50 -2.63
N ARG A 43 -0.63 -5.18 -2.58
CA ARG A 43 -1.64 -4.22 -2.11
C ARG A 43 -2.14 -3.39 -3.27
N ILE A 44 -3.45 -3.14 -3.28
CA ILE A 44 -4.13 -2.49 -4.39
C ILE A 44 -3.97 -0.97 -4.26
N ASP A 45 -3.58 -0.31 -5.36
CA ASP A 45 -3.50 1.16 -5.47
C ASP A 45 -4.57 1.66 -6.45
N PHE A 46 -5.50 2.47 -5.96
CA PHE A 46 -6.60 2.98 -6.76
C PHE A 46 -6.19 4.22 -7.55
N LYS A 47 -6.81 4.36 -8.73
CA LYS A 47 -6.60 5.54 -9.56
C LYS A 47 -7.09 6.81 -8.87
N SER A 48 -6.16 7.69 -8.52
CA SER A 48 -6.50 8.99 -7.93
C SER A 48 -7.09 9.94 -8.98
N THR A 49 -8.20 10.61 -8.64
CA THR A 49 -8.75 11.68 -9.48
C THR A 49 -7.91 12.97 -9.43
N ASN A 50 -7.06 13.13 -8.42
CA ASN A 50 -6.25 14.33 -8.15
C ASN A 50 -4.75 14.03 -8.18
N ALA A 51 -4.33 13.11 -9.04
CA ALA A 51 -2.94 12.67 -9.14
C ALA A 51 -1.97 13.84 -9.43
N TRP A 52 -1.00 14.07 -8.55
CA TRP A 52 0.17 14.88 -8.91
C TRP A 52 1.06 14.05 -9.84
N ILE A 53 1.06 14.37 -11.13
CA ILE A 53 1.93 13.76 -12.13
C ILE A 53 3.22 14.57 -12.15
N SER A 54 4.34 13.93 -11.87
CA SER A 54 5.66 14.56 -12.00
C SER A 54 5.99 14.88 -13.46
N PRO A 55 6.94 15.80 -13.74
CA PRO A 55 7.24 16.25 -15.10
C PRO A 55 7.71 15.14 -16.06
N ASP A 56 8.19 14.02 -15.53
CA ASP A 56 8.62 12.83 -16.29
C ASP A 56 7.46 11.85 -16.60
N GLY A 57 6.24 12.15 -16.15
CA GLY A 57 5.06 11.30 -16.35
C GLY A 57 5.04 10.04 -15.48
N GLN A 58 6.02 9.82 -14.60
CA GLN A 58 6.12 8.62 -13.77
C GLN A 58 5.88 8.94 -12.30
N ARG A 59 4.94 8.24 -11.64
CA ARG A 59 4.75 8.44 -10.20
C ARG A 59 5.94 7.93 -9.39
N HIS A 60 6.59 8.85 -8.66
CA HIS A 60 7.64 8.54 -7.70
C HIS A 60 7.04 8.12 -6.36
N ILE A 61 7.76 7.32 -5.56
CA ILE A 61 7.29 6.87 -4.24
C ILE A 61 6.81 8.03 -3.32
N ARG A 62 7.34 9.25 -3.54
CA ARG A 62 6.94 10.48 -2.84
C ARG A 62 5.56 11.01 -3.22
N SER A 63 5.03 10.73 -4.42
CA SER A 63 3.65 11.10 -4.79
C SER A 63 2.61 10.29 -4.02
N PHE A 64 3.02 9.23 -3.32
CA PHE A 64 2.15 8.36 -2.53
C PHE A 64 2.16 8.72 -1.02
N VAL A 65 2.90 9.75 -0.60
CA VAL A 65 2.94 10.22 0.79
C VAL A 65 1.63 10.96 1.11
N GLY A 66 0.85 10.43 2.05
CA GLY A 66 -0.32 11.11 2.63
C GLY A 66 -1.57 11.20 1.74
N THR A 67 -1.58 10.57 0.56
CA THR A 67 -2.79 10.49 -0.27
C THR A 67 -3.83 9.58 0.36
N LYS A 68 -5.08 10.06 0.36
CA LYS A 68 -6.28 9.31 0.79
C LYS A 68 -7.16 9.12 -0.43
N ASP A 69 -6.80 8.16 -1.26
CA ASP A 69 -7.61 7.80 -2.40
C ASP A 69 -8.79 6.94 -1.93
N THR A 70 -9.98 7.20 -2.44
CA THR A 70 -11.18 6.45 -2.11
C THR A 70 -11.72 5.78 -3.35
N ALA A 71 -12.11 4.52 -3.24
CA ALA A 71 -12.71 3.76 -4.33
C ALA A 71 -13.97 3.06 -3.87
N SER A 72 -14.94 2.93 -4.77
CA SER A 72 -16.13 2.13 -4.56
C SER A 72 -15.96 0.77 -5.22
N LEU A 73 -16.10 -0.31 -4.45
CA LEU A 73 -15.93 -1.68 -4.92
C LEU A 73 -17.14 -2.54 -4.53
N THR A 74 -17.54 -3.44 -5.41
CA THR A 74 -18.62 -4.39 -5.13
C THR A 74 -18.03 -5.74 -4.75
N ILE A 75 -18.19 -6.17 -3.50
CA ILE A 75 -17.77 -7.48 -2.99
C ILE A 75 -19.03 -8.25 -2.58
N ASP A 76 -19.22 -9.46 -3.12
CA ASP A 76 -20.38 -10.32 -2.83
C ASP A 76 -21.72 -9.57 -2.85
N THR A 77 -21.97 -8.78 -3.90
CA THR A 77 -23.16 -7.90 -4.09
C THR A 77 -23.26 -6.66 -3.21
N THR A 78 -22.34 -6.48 -2.26
CA THR A 78 -22.32 -5.31 -1.38
C THR A 78 -21.39 -4.24 -1.95
N LEU A 79 -21.90 -3.02 -2.12
CA LEU A 79 -21.07 -1.86 -2.46
C LEU A 79 -20.36 -1.34 -1.21
N LEU A 80 -19.03 -1.37 -1.22
CA LEU A 80 -18.18 -0.83 -0.16
C LEU A 80 -17.43 0.38 -0.69
N ILE A 81 -17.37 1.44 0.12
CA ILE A 81 -16.49 2.57 -0.12
C ILE A 81 -15.24 2.33 0.73
N LEU A 82 -14.13 2.10 0.06
CA LEU A 82 -12.83 1.88 0.67
C LEU A 82 -11.98 3.14 0.56
N ALA A 83 -11.32 3.51 1.64
CA ALA A 83 -10.25 4.50 1.65
C ALA A 83 -8.92 3.76 1.71
N GLU A 84 -8.01 4.12 0.82
CA GLU A 84 -6.63 3.73 0.93
C GLU A 84 -5.96 4.54 2.05
N ARG A 85 -5.43 3.82 3.04
CA ARG A 85 -4.66 4.38 4.15
C ARG A 85 -3.20 4.08 3.90
N ARG A 86 -2.38 5.13 3.87
CA ARG A 86 -0.92 5.04 3.75
C ARG A 86 -0.28 5.76 4.92
N LYS A 87 0.63 5.10 5.62
CA LYS A 87 1.63 5.75 6.49
C LYS A 87 3.01 5.66 5.84
N ILE A 88 3.10 6.07 4.58
CA ILE A 88 4.39 6.20 3.90
C ILE A 88 4.96 7.56 4.27
N TYR A 89 6.13 7.58 4.89
CA TYR A 89 6.86 8.78 5.25
C TYR A 89 7.94 9.06 4.20
N VAL A 90 8.44 10.29 4.15
CA VAL A 90 9.43 10.72 3.13
C VAL A 90 10.75 9.96 3.26
N ASP A 91 11.09 9.58 4.49
CA ASP A 91 12.31 8.91 4.88
C ASP A 91 12.09 7.42 5.20
N HIS A 92 10.87 6.87 5.14
CA HIS A 92 10.62 5.43 5.31
C HIS A 92 9.24 5.05 4.78
N GLY A 93 9.14 3.88 4.15
CA GLY A 93 7.87 3.33 3.70
C GLY A 93 7.88 1.83 3.85
N GLY A 94 7.11 1.32 4.81
CA GLY A 94 6.91 -0.10 5.00
C GLY A 94 5.79 -0.63 4.11
N TYR A 95 5.96 -1.81 3.52
CA TYR A 95 4.88 -2.54 2.88
C TYR A 95 3.69 -2.63 3.83
N SER A 96 3.94 -2.91 5.13
CA SER A 96 2.94 -3.01 6.20
C SER A 96 2.10 -1.75 6.44
N ASP A 97 2.53 -0.58 5.95
CA ASP A 97 1.96 0.72 6.29
C ASP A 97 0.81 1.15 5.36
N GLN A 98 0.50 0.34 4.35
CA GLN A 98 -0.64 0.57 3.45
C GLN A 98 -1.78 -0.39 3.77
N TYR A 99 -3.04 0.04 3.80
CA TYR A 99 -4.17 -0.89 3.83
C TYR A 99 -5.42 -0.19 3.31
N LEU A 100 -6.40 -0.97 2.89
CA LEU A 100 -7.72 -0.43 2.55
C LEU A 100 -8.61 -0.53 3.78
N GLU A 101 -9.30 0.56 4.09
CA GLU A 101 -10.28 0.65 5.18
C GLU A 101 -11.66 0.96 4.62
N CYS A 102 -12.67 0.20 5.00
CA CYS A 102 -14.05 0.52 4.66
C CYS A 102 -14.54 1.73 5.46
N ILE A 103 -14.88 2.81 4.76
CA ILE A 103 -15.44 4.02 5.37
C ILE A 103 -16.97 4.07 5.34
N SER A 104 -17.62 3.20 4.55
CA SER A 104 -19.08 3.05 4.52
C SER A 104 -19.61 2.03 5.55
N CYS A 105 -18.74 1.28 6.21
CA CYS A 105 -19.10 0.24 7.17
C CYS A 105 -19.46 0.87 8.52
N LYS A 106 -20.68 0.64 9.00
CA LYS A 106 -21.16 1.14 10.31
C LYS A 106 -20.83 0.13 11.41
N ASN A 107 -20.37 0.60 12.57
CA ASN A 107 -20.09 -0.17 13.79
C ASN A 107 -18.94 -1.19 13.75
N GLU A 108 -18.46 -1.56 12.57
CA GLU A 108 -17.36 -2.51 12.38
C GLU A 108 -16.37 -1.93 11.35
N SER A 109 -15.08 -2.07 11.64
CA SER A 109 -14.01 -1.65 10.75
C SER A 109 -13.58 -2.83 9.91
N LEU A 110 -13.77 -2.73 8.60
CA LEU A 110 -13.29 -3.70 7.63
C LEU A 110 -11.95 -3.22 7.07
N PHE A 111 -10.95 -4.08 7.14
CA PHE A 111 -9.60 -3.83 6.63
C PHE A 111 -9.23 -4.88 5.58
N ILE A 112 -8.60 -4.44 4.50
CA ILE A 112 -7.98 -5.31 3.50
C ILE A 112 -6.51 -4.94 3.46
N TYR A 113 -5.65 -5.88 3.84
CA TYR A 113 -4.21 -5.65 3.88
C TYR A 113 -3.55 -6.15 2.61
N ASP A 114 -3.80 -7.41 2.28
CA ASP A 114 -3.15 -8.10 1.18
C ASP A 114 -4.19 -8.66 0.21
N ALA A 115 -3.82 -8.67 -1.06
CA ALA A 115 -4.61 -9.18 -2.17
C ALA A 115 -3.72 -10.05 -3.06
N MET A 116 -4.17 -11.26 -3.39
CA MET A 116 -3.46 -12.13 -4.33
C MET A 116 -4.03 -11.95 -5.74
N ILE A 117 -3.18 -11.79 -6.74
CA ILE A 117 -3.60 -11.76 -8.15
C ILE A 117 -3.96 -13.18 -8.59
N VAL A 118 -5.24 -13.44 -8.84
CA VAL A 118 -5.75 -14.78 -9.19
C VAL A 118 -5.86 -14.98 -10.69
N SER A 119 -6.40 -13.99 -11.39
CA SER A 119 -6.55 -14.00 -12.84
C SER A 119 -6.51 -12.57 -13.37
N LEU A 120 -6.24 -12.41 -14.66
CA LEU A 120 -6.26 -11.11 -15.32
C LEU A 120 -6.52 -11.29 -16.81
N ASP A 121 -7.14 -10.28 -17.38
CA ASP A 121 -7.32 -10.08 -18.82
C ASP A 121 -6.90 -8.66 -19.19
N ASP A 122 -7.19 -8.25 -20.43
CA ASP A 122 -6.80 -6.94 -20.94
C ASP A 122 -7.54 -5.79 -20.25
N GLN A 123 -8.69 -6.05 -19.62
CA GLN A 123 -9.55 -5.02 -19.05
C GLN A 123 -9.63 -5.09 -17.52
N THR A 124 -9.43 -6.27 -16.92
CA THR A 124 -9.72 -6.52 -15.52
C THR A 124 -8.64 -7.35 -14.84
N ILE A 125 -8.53 -7.18 -13.53
CA ILE A 125 -7.72 -8.03 -12.66
C ILE A 125 -8.64 -8.60 -11.58
N GLN A 126 -8.57 -9.92 -11.39
CA GLN A 126 -9.25 -10.61 -10.31
C GLN A 126 -8.29 -10.82 -9.15
N PHE A 127 -8.69 -10.33 -7.99
CA PHE A 127 -7.99 -10.47 -6.74
C PHE A 127 -8.72 -11.45 -5.81
N GLN A 128 -7.94 -12.11 -4.97
CA GLN A 128 -8.41 -12.76 -3.76
C GLN A 128 -7.95 -11.90 -2.58
N LEU A 129 -8.91 -11.33 -1.86
CA LEU A 129 -8.70 -10.37 -0.79
C LEU A 129 -8.72 -11.09 0.55
N ASP A 130 -7.73 -10.80 1.40
CA ASP A 130 -7.78 -11.17 2.80
C ASP A 130 -8.35 -10.02 3.62
N ILE A 131 -9.55 -10.25 4.15
CA ILE A 131 -10.38 -9.26 4.82
C ILE A 131 -10.38 -9.53 6.32
N GLU A 132 -10.08 -8.51 7.11
CA GLU A 132 -10.22 -8.53 8.57
C GLU A 132 -11.34 -7.59 9.01
N ILE A 133 -12.31 -8.12 9.77
CA ILE A 133 -13.38 -7.34 10.39
C ILE A 133 -13.04 -7.17 11.88
N LYS A 134 -12.99 -5.93 12.35
CA LYS A 134 -12.56 -5.57 13.70
C LYS A 134 -13.56 -4.65 14.39
N ARG A 135 -13.59 -4.75 15.71
CA ARG A 135 -14.06 -3.70 16.63
C ARG A 135 -12.85 -3.11 17.36
N PRO A 136 -12.99 -1.94 18.02
CA PRO A 136 -11.89 -1.35 18.78
C PRO A 136 -11.23 -2.36 19.73
N GLY A 137 -9.97 -2.70 19.47
CA GLY A 137 -9.19 -3.64 20.27
C GLY A 137 -9.47 -5.13 20.05
N GLN A 138 -10.36 -5.51 19.12
CA GLN A 138 -10.75 -6.92 18.93
C GLN A 138 -10.94 -7.30 17.46
N LEU A 139 -10.25 -8.36 17.03
CA LEU A 139 -10.52 -9.04 15.76
C LEU A 139 -11.79 -9.89 15.91
N LEU A 140 -12.78 -9.64 15.06
CA LEU A 140 -14.03 -10.40 15.05
C LEU A 140 -13.99 -11.56 14.08
N LYS A 141 -13.48 -11.31 12.86
CA LYS A 141 -13.52 -12.28 11.78
C LYS A 141 -12.41 -12.05 10.76
N LYS A 142 -11.92 -13.13 10.16
CA LYS A 142 -11.13 -13.11 8.93
C LYS A 142 -11.90 -13.83 7.83
N GLU A 143 -11.95 -13.24 6.66
CA GLU A 143 -12.61 -13.80 5.49
C GLU A 143 -11.73 -13.63 4.26
N THR A 144 -11.88 -14.55 3.31
CA THR A 144 -11.25 -14.42 2.01
C THR A 144 -12.33 -14.27 0.95
N LYS A 145 -12.24 -13.22 0.13
CA LYS A 145 -13.24 -12.88 -0.89
C LYS A 145 -12.60 -12.68 -2.25
N SER A 146 -13.34 -12.95 -3.31
CA SER A 146 -12.89 -12.59 -4.65
C SER A 146 -13.45 -11.25 -5.08
N LEU A 147 -12.62 -10.42 -5.70
CA LEU A 147 -12.99 -9.14 -6.25
C LEU A 147 -12.42 -8.99 -7.64
N ARG A 148 -13.24 -8.55 -8.60
CA ARG A 148 -12.79 -8.16 -9.93
C ARG A 148 -12.76 -6.64 -10.03
N ILE A 149 -11.64 -6.09 -10.47
CA ILE A 149 -11.46 -4.64 -10.62
C ILE A 149 -11.03 -4.35 -12.07
N ASP A 150 -11.66 -3.34 -12.66
CA ASP A 150 -11.27 -2.83 -13.97
C ASP A 150 -9.89 -2.16 -13.87
N ARG A 151 -8.99 -2.46 -14.81
CA ARG A 151 -7.63 -1.90 -14.84
C ARG A 151 -7.65 -0.37 -14.87
N ASN A 152 -8.64 0.24 -15.50
CA ASN A 152 -8.79 1.70 -15.57
C ASN A 152 -9.10 2.37 -14.20
N LYS A 153 -9.52 1.60 -13.19
CA LYS A 153 -9.75 2.05 -11.81
C LYS A 153 -8.51 1.91 -10.92
N LEU A 154 -7.43 1.33 -11.43
CA LEU A 154 -6.19 1.11 -10.71
C LEU A 154 -5.09 2.00 -11.29
N ASP A 155 -4.23 2.53 -10.42
CA ASP A 155 -2.93 3.06 -10.86
C ASP A 155 -1.88 1.94 -10.92
N GLY A 156 -2.00 0.95 -10.02
CA GLY A 156 -1.07 -0.17 -9.95
C GLY A 156 -1.27 -1.03 -8.72
N VAL A 157 -0.20 -1.73 -8.34
CA VAL A 157 -0.15 -2.54 -7.13
C VAL A 157 1.21 -2.39 -6.47
N MET A 158 1.22 -2.47 -5.14
CA MET A 158 2.42 -2.49 -4.33
C MET A 158 2.76 -3.92 -3.94
N TYR A 159 4.04 -4.28 -3.91
CA TYR A 159 4.50 -5.60 -3.49
C TYR A 159 5.65 -5.47 -2.52
N LYS A 160 5.90 -6.51 -1.71
CA LYS A 160 7.06 -6.53 -0.81
C LYS A 160 8.33 -6.88 -1.58
N LEU A 161 9.41 -6.12 -1.40
CA LEU A 161 10.73 -6.37 -2.00
C LEU A 161 11.44 -7.58 -1.39
#